data_AF-A0A1A9WBB5-F1
#
_entry.id   AF-A0A1A9WBB5-F1
#
_cell.length_a   1.000
_cell.length_b   1.000
_cell.length_c   1.000
_cell.angle_alpha   90.00
_cell.angle_beta   90.00
_cell.angle_gamma   90.00
#
_symmetry.space_group_name_H-M   'P 1'
#
loop_
_entity.id
_entity.type
_entity.pdbx_description
1 polymer ?
#
loop_
_entity_poly.entity_id
_entity_poly.type
_entity_poly.pdbx_seq_one_letter_code
_entity_poly.pdbx_strand_id
1 'polypeptide(L)'
;MASKIDATKIPNDSSAGKTYKCERFIGKGAFAKCYEIVDVVTKNVFAGQIISKKLIWKYNEKEKMIQEIILHKSRSHPNIGNFHRFFEGHNNTYIILELYKKKSMMELHKGRKTITEYECRYYMYQIGQGVKYLHENPIIHRDLNLDNLFLNDMLQVKINDFGLVIPIEYEGERKKTLYGTPNYIAPEILIEKGDPYEVDVWSNGSIMYSLIVGQAPLWEIYSKFKLCDYRMINDTIQFNFCDHIKIILCPRMNAVTFMDNKKKFRTYRFSTIIEHGCYKELFQKMCYAREKLEKVLKKM
;
A
#
# COMPACT_ATOMS: atom_id res chain seq x y z
N MET A 1 -1.49 -25.11 30.62
CA MET A 1 -2.96 -24.97 30.51
C MET A 1 -3.32 -24.98 29.03
N ALA A 2 -3.89 -26.06 28.52
CA ALA A 2 -4.32 -26.15 27.12
C ALA A 2 -5.49 -25.16 26.90
N SER A 3 -5.28 -24.16 26.04
CA SER A 3 -6.34 -23.25 25.63
C SER A 3 -7.43 -24.05 24.92
N LYS A 4 -8.64 -24.05 25.48
CA LYS A 4 -9.85 -24.66 24.88
C LYS A 4 -9.96 -24.21 23.42
N ILE A 5 -9.82 -25.16 22.49
CA ILE A 5 -10.09 -24.93 21.07
C ILE A 5 -11.61 -24.79 20.95
N ASP A 6 -12.04 -23.58 20.61
CA ASP A 6 -13.44 -23.24 20.40
C ASP A 6 -14.00 -24.05 19.20
N ALA A 7 -14.92 -24.99 19.48
CA ALA A 7 -15.51 -25.91 18.51
C ALA A 7 -16.30 -25.19 17.40
N THR A 8 -16.55 -23.89 17.54
CA THR A 8 -17.19 -23.02 16.53
C THR A 8 -16.31 -22.68 15.32
N LYS A 9 -15.05 -23.16 15.28
CA LYS A 9 -14.05 -22.77 14.27
C LYS A 9 -13.67 -23.85 13.26
N ILE A 10 -14.36 -25.00 13.22
CA ILE A 10 -14.12 -26.04 12.20
C ILE A 10 -14.77 -25.58 10.90
N PRO A 11 -13.99 -25.18 9.88
CA PRO A 11 -14.54 -24.85 8.57
C PRO A 11 -14.98 -26.15 7.89
N ASN A 12 -16.30 -26.35 7.76
CA ASN A 12 -16.85 -27.45 6.97
C ASN A 12 -17.39 -26.87 5.65
N ASP A 13 -16.77 -27.27 4.55
CA ASP A 13 -17.24 -27.00 3.20
C ASP A 13 -18.15 -28.14 2.75
N SER A 14 -19.45 -28.01 3.09
CA SER A 14 -20.49 -28.97 2.71
C SER A 14 -20.59 -29.16 1.20
N SER A 15 -20.24 -28.13 0.41
CA SER A 15 -20.35 -28.17 -1.05
C SER A 15 -19.33 -29.10 -1.71
N ALA A 16 -18.20 -29.34 -1.04
CA ALA A 16 -17.12 -30.18 -1.52
C ALA A 16 -16.80 -31.36 -0.60
N GLY A 17 -17.61 -31.59 0.43
CA GLY A 17 -17.40 -32.64 1.42
C GLY A 17 -16.07 -32.51 2.17
N LYS A 18 -15.53 -31.30 2.31
CA LYS A 18 -14.22 -31.07 2.95
C LYS A 18 -14.38 -30.49 4.34
N THR A 19 -13.70 -31.07 5.31
CA THR A 19 -13.63 -30.55 6.67
C THR A 19 -12.20 -30.15 7.00
N TYR A 20 -12.02 -28.98 7.60
CA TYR A 20 -10.72 -28.50 8.04
C TYR A 20 -10.67 -28.43 9.57
N LYS A 21 -9.57 -28.88 10.16
CA LYS A 21 -9.29 -28.69 11.58
C LYS A 21 -8.54 -27.37 11.74
N CYS A 22 -9.03 -26.49 12.59
CA CYS A 22 -8.34 -25.26 12.95
C CYS A 22 -7.27 -25.55 14.01
N GLU A 23 -6.04 -25.11 13.76
CA GLU A 23 -4.90 -25.34 14.65
C GLU A 23 -4.36 -24.02 15.20
N ARG A 24 -3.16 -23.61 14.77
CA ARG A 24 -2.43 -22.48 15.34
C ARG A 24 -2.99 -21.15 14.84
N PHE A 25 -3.11 -20.17 15.73
CA PHE A 25 -3.40 -18.79 15.33
C PHE A 25 -2.16 -18.15 14.69
N ILE A 26 -2.32 -17.58 13.48
CA ILE A 26 -1.24 -16.93 12.72
C ILE A 26 -1.26 -15.43 12.97
N GLY A 27 -2.42 -14.79 12.88
CA GLY A 27 -2.51 -13.34 12.98
C GLY A 27 -3.94 -12.80 12.84
N LYS A 28 -4.10 -11.51 13.08
CA LYS A 28 -5.39 -10.80 12.95
C LYS A 28 -5.19 -9.61 12.02
N GLY A 29 -5.95 -9.59 10.92
CA GLY A 29 -6.10 -8.43 10.05
C GLY A 29 -7.25 -7.52 10.52
N ALA A 30 -7.55 -6.48 9.74
CA ALA A 30 -8.63 -5.54 10.05
C ALA A 30 -10.01 -6.23 10.18
N PHE A 31 -10.30 -7.17 9.28
CA PHE A 31 -11.60 -7.87 9.20
C PHE A 31 -11.49 -9.39 9.39
N ALA A 32 -10.30 -9.96 9.25
CA ALA A 32 -10.06 -11.39 9.25
C ALA A 32 -9.21 -11.87 10.45
N LYS A 33 -9.46 -13.09 10.90
CA LYS A 33 -8.53 -13.83 11.77
C LYS A 33 -7.93 -14.97 10.97
N CYS A 34 -6.60 -15.04 10.94
CA CYS A 34 -5.84 -16.03 10.18
C CYS A 34 -5.38 -17.16 11.10
N TYR A 35 -5.60 -18.40 10.66
CA TYR A 35 -5.20 -19.61 11.37
C TYR A 35 -4.51 -20.56 10.41
N GLU A 36 -3.63 -21.38 10.96
CA GLU A 36 -3.18 -22.62 10.34
C GLU A 36 -4.32 -23.62 10.43
N ILE A 37 -4.68 -24.22 9.30
CA ILE A 37 -5.77 -25.18 9.19
C ILE A 37 -5.29 -26.43 8.45
N VAL A 38 -5.86 -27.58 8.80
CA VAL A 38 -5.45 -28.87 8.24
C VAL A 38 -6.66 -29.56 7.64
N ASP A 39 -6.58 -29.96 6.38
CA ASP A 39 -7.60 -30.82 5.76
C ASP A 39 -7.60 -32.17 6.48
N VAL A 40 -8.75 -32.55 7.06
CA VAL A 40 -8.81 -33.73 7.94
C VAL A 40 -8.55 -35.05 7.20
N VAL A 41 -8.79 -35.07 5.89
CA VAL A 41 -8.62 -36.24 5.02
C VAL A 41 -7.20 -36.28 4.49
N THR A 42 -6.77 -35.23 3.79
CA THR A 42 -5.47 -35.21 3.10
C THR A 42 -4.29 -34.91 4.01
N LYS A 43 -4.55 -34.39 5.23
CA LYS A 43 -3.54 -33.88 6.17
C LYS A 43 -2.71 -32.71 5.64
N ASN A 44 -3.09 -32.13 4.51
CA ASN A 44 -2.44 -30.94 3.98
C ASN A 44 -2.75 -29.72 4.85
N VAL A 45 -1.72 -28.88 5.04
CA VAL A 45 -1.77 -27.70 5.90
C VAL A 45 -1.91 -26.44 5.04
N PHE A 46 -2.79 -25.54 5.47
CA PHE A 46 -3.16 -24.31 4.76
C PHE A 46 -3.26 -23.12 5.71
N ALA A 47 -3.34 -21.92 5.14
CA ALA A 47 -3.72 -20.71 5.85
C ALA A 47 -5.22 -20.46 5.65
N GLY A 48 -5.97 -20.46 6.74
CA GLY A 48 -7.40 -20.17 6.75
C GLY A 48 -7.68 -18.78 7.29
N GLN A 49 -8.20 -17.89 6.44
CA GLN A 49 -8.75 -16.62 6.88
C GLN A 49 -10.23 -16.78 7.20
N ILE A 50 -10.60 -16.41 8.43
CA ILE A 50 -11.97 -16.48 8.95
C ILE A 50 -12.49 -15.06 9.10
N ILE A 51 -13.56 -14.73 8.39
CA ILE A 51 -14.17 -13.40 8.38
C ILE A 51 -15.60 -13.51 8.90
N SER A 52 -15.96 -12.66 9.88
CA SER A 52 -17.31 -12.69 10.44
C SER A 52 -18.30 -12.03 9.49
N LYS A 53 -19.40 -12.71 9.14
CA LYS A 53 -20.45 -12.14 8.29
C LYS A 53 -21.01 -10.85 8.89
N LYS A 54 -21.14 -10.75 10.21
CA LYS A 54 -21.59 -9.52 10.90
C LYS A 54 -20.71 -8.31 10.58
N LEU A 55 -19.39 -8.50 10.47
CA LEU A 55 -18.47 -7.42 10.12
C LEU A 55 -18.61 -7.03 8.64
N ILE A 56 -18.74 -8.02 7.75
CA ILE A 56 -18.94 -7.78 6.31
C ILE A 56 -20.20 -6.92 6.08
N TRP A 57 -21.31 -7.28 6.72
CA TRP A 57 -22.57 -6.55 6.65
C TRP A 57 -22.46 -5.14 7.23
N LYS A 58 -21.81 -4.98 8.39
CA LYS A 58 -21.65 -3.68 9.06
C LYS A 58 -20.90 -2.65 8.19
N TYR A 59 -19.89 -3.09 7.45
CA TYR A 59 -19.04 -2.21 6.64
C TYR A 59 -19.40 -2.20 5.15
N ASN A 60 -20.43 -2.95 4.73
CA ASN A 60 -20.84 -3.10 3.33
C ASN A 60 -19.69 -3.55 2.38
N GLU A 61 -18.79 -4.40 2.86
CA GLU A 61 -17.57 -4.83 2.14
C GLU A 61 -17.75 -6.15 1.37
N LYS A 62 -19.00 -6.62 1.19
CA LYS A 62 -19.29 -7.94 0.59
C LYS A 62 -18.83 -8.03 -0.86
N GLU A 63 -19.14 -7.01 -1.67
CA GLU A 63 -18.81 -6.99 -3.11
C GLU A 63 -17.31 -6.98 -3.34
N LYS A 64 -16.57 -6.15 -2.60
CA LYS A 64 -15.11 -6.08 -2.66
C LYS A 64 -14.45 -7.41 -2.33
N MET A 65 -14.92 -8.09 -1.27
CA MET A 65 -14.42 -9.41 -0.91
C MET A 65 -14.67 -10.45 -2.02
N ILE A 66 -15.88 -10.46 -2.61
CA ILE A 66 -16.19 -11.38 -3.71
C ILE A 66 -15.30 -11.10 -4.92
N GLN A 67 -15.08 -9.83 -5.25
CA GLN A 67 -14.15 -9.44 -6.32
C GLN A 67 -12.73 -9.92 -6.03
N GLU A 68 -12.21 -9.71 -4.82
CA GLU A 68 -10.90 -10.22 -4.39
C GLU A 68 -10.77 -11.73 -4.63
N ILE A 69 -11.76 -12.50 -4.19
CA ILE A 69 -11.78 -13.96 -4.34
C ILE A 69 -11.78 -14.36 -5.81
N ILE A 70 -12.61 -13.72 -6.64
CA ILE A 70 -12.69 -14.03 -8.08
C ILE A 70 -11.35 -13.74 -8.75
N LEU A 71 -10.77 -12.58 -8.46
CA LEU A 71 -9.50 -12.15 -9.03
C LEU A 71 -8.40 -13.12 -8.60
N HIS A 72 -8.24 -13.39 -7.31
CA HIS A 72 -7.19 -14.27 -6.78
C HIS A 72 -7.34 -15.72 -7.28
N LYS A 73 -8.56 -16.28 -7.28
CA LYS A 73 -8.83 -17.64 -7.76
C LYS A 73 -8.44 -17.86 -9.22
N SER A 74 -8.52 -16.82 -10.06
CA SER A 74 -8.18 -16.90 -11.48
C SER A 74 -6.67 -16.86 -11.77
N ARG A 75 -5.82 -16.67 -10.75
CA ARG A 75 -4.38 -16.48 -10.93
C ARG A 75 -3.60 -17.78 -10.73
N SER A 76 -2.63 -17.99 -11.61
CA SER A 76 -1.66 -19.08 -11.51
C SER A 76 -0.32 -18.59 -12.01
N HIS A 77 0.61 -18.33 -11.09
CA HIS A 77 1.96 -17.88 -11.41
C HIS A 77 2.93 -18.27 -10.28
N PRO A 78 4.19 -18.66 -10.58
CA PRO A 78 5.15 -19.09 -9.56
C PRO A 78 5.39 -18.08 -8.43
N ASN A 79 5.22 -16.77 -8.69
CA ASN A 79 5.41 -15.70 -7.70
C ASN A 79 4.13 -15.09 -7.16
N ILE A 80 2.97 -15.67 -7.47
CA ILE A 80 1.69 -15.31 -6.86
C ILE A 80 1.30 -16.40 -5.87
N GLY A 81 0.74 -16.01 -4.74
CA GLY A 81 0.31 -16.97 -3.73
C GLY A 81 -0.90 -17.78 -4.20
N ASN A 82 -0.93 -19.08 -3.91
CA ASN A 82 -2.00 -19.93 -4.40
C ASN A 82 -3.28 -19.78 -3.57
N PHE A 83 -4.37 -19.48 -4.27
CA PHE A 83 -5.71 -19.58 -3.74
C PHE A 83 -6.19 -21.03 -3.82
N HIS A 84 -6.61 -21.62 -2.71
CA HIS A 84 -7.10 -22.99 -2.71
C HIS A 84 -8.63 -23.05 -2.78
N ARG A 85 -9.33 -22.27 -1.93
CA ARG A 85 -10.77 -22.40 -1.80
C ARG A 85 -11.42 -21.22 -1.09
N PHE A 86 -12.70 -21.02 -1.38
CA PHE A 86 -13.59 -20.14 -0.63
C PHE A 86 -14.92 -20.85 -0.39
N PHE A 87 -15.49 -20.64 0.79
CA PHE A 87 -16.85 -21.08 1.11
C PHE A 87 -17.43 -20.25 2.25
N GLU A 88 -18.75 -20.24 2.31
CA GLU A 88 -19.50 -19.57 3.37
C GLU A 88 -20.05 -20.59 4.38
N GLY A 89 -19.83 -20.34 5.67
CA GLY A 89 -20.55 -21.03 6.74
C GLY A 89 -21.75 -20.22 7.23
N HIS A 90 -22.31 -20.64 8.36
CA HIS A 90 -23.48 -19.99 8.96
C HIS A 90 -23.19 -18.55 9.42
N ASN A 91 -22.14 -18.37 10.23
CA ASN A 91 -21.78 -17.06 10.83
C ASN A 91 -20.52 -16.42 10.23
N ASN A 92 -19.72 -17.19 9.50
CA ASN A 92 -18.41 -16.79 9.01
C ASN A 92 -18.23 -17.17 7.55
N THR A 93 -17.33 -16.46 6.90
CA THR A 93 -16.82 -16.72 5.56
C THR A 93 -15.37 -17.19 5.68
N TYR A 94 -14.99 -18.17 4.87
CA TYR A 94 -13.69 -18.84 4.95
C TYR A 94 -12.96 -18.74 3.61
N ILE A 95 -11.72 -18.25 3.67
CA ILE A 95 -10.80 -18.23 2.53
C ILE A 95 -9.60 -19.11 2.89
N ILE A 96 -9.32 -20.09 2.04
CA ILE A 96 -8.26 -21.08 2.19
C ILE A 96 -7.16 -20.78 1.18
N LEU A 97 -5.98 -20.48 1.70
CA LEU A 97 -4.79 -20.11 0.94
C LEU A 97 -3.65 -21.08 1.25
N GLU A 98 -2.64 -21.12 0.39
CA GLU A 98 -1.39 -21.81 0.69
C GLU A 98 -0.71 -21.22 1.93
N LEU A 99 -0.15 -22.09 2.79
CA LEU A 99 0.60 -21.67 3.97
C LEU A 99 2.10 -21.61 3.68
N TYR A 100 2.71 -20.46 3.98
CA TYR A 100 4.14 -20.23 3.79
C TYR A 100 4.91 -20.34 5.11
N LYS A 101 5.63 -21.45 5.30
CA LYS A 101 6.33 -21.73 6.58
C LYS A 101 7.48 -20.78 6.87
N LYS A 102 8.10 -20.20 5.85
CA LYS A 102 9.16 -19.18 6.02
C LYS A 102 8.60 -17.78 6.27
N LYS A 103 7.27 -17.65 6.45
CA LYS A 103 6.54 -16.42 6.80
C LYS A 103 6.74 -15.33 5.74
N SER A 104 6.54 -14.06 6.11
CA SER A 104 6.71 -12.93 5.21
C SER A 104 8.15 -12.42 5.19
N MET A 105 8.47 -11.62 4.16
CA MET A 105 9.72 -10.90 4.07
C MET A 105 9.86 -9.86 5.19
N MET A 106 8.77 -9.43 5.83
CA MET A 106 8.84 -8.60 7.04
C MET A 106 9.47 -9.36 8.21
N GLU A 107 9.18 -10.64 8.40
CA GLU A 107 9.87 -11.44 9.43
C GLU A 107 11.35 -11.64 9.10
N LEU A 108 11.67 -11.87 7.81
CA LEU A 108 13.06 -11.92 7.35
C LEU A 108 13.80 -10.61 7.69
N HIS A 109 13.18 -9.48 7.35
CA HIS A 109 13.72 -8.14 7.61
C HIS A 109 13.86 -7.85 9.10
N LYS A 110 12.87 -8.21 9.94
CA LYS A 110 12.97 -8.06 11.40
C LYS A 110 14.12 -8.88 11.99
N GLY A 111 14.34 -10.09 11.49
CA GLY A 111 15.39 -10.99 11.97
C GLY A 111 16.80 -10.59 11.53
N ARG A 112 16.96 -10.09 10.30
CA ARG A 112 18.29 -9.81 9.71
C ARG A 112 18.64 -8.33 9.61
N LYS A 113 17.65 -7.45 9.70
CA LYS A 113 17.71 -6.02 9.36
C LYS A 113 18.00 -5.77 7.89
N THR A 114 19.15 -6.21 7.40
CA THR A 114 19.56 -6.06 6.00
C THR A 114 19.84 -7.41 5.36
N ILE A 115 19.76 -7.45 4.04
CA ILE A 115 20.20 -8.59 3.22
C ILE A 115 21.28 -8.13 2.25
N THR A 116 22.04 -9.07 1.70
CA THR A 116 23.06 -8.76 0.69
C THR A 116 22.43 -8.32 -0.62
N GLU A 117 23.18 -7.60 -1.46
CA GLU A 117 22.70 -7.22 -2.80
C GLU A 117 22.37 -8.43 -3.68
N TYR A 118 23.09 -9.54 -3.52
CA TYR A 118 22.82 -10.78 -4.25
C TYR A 118 21.47 -11.38 -3.86
N GLU A 119 21.16 -11.45 -2.57
CA GLU A 119 19.85 -11.89 -2.08
C GLU A 119 18.75 -10.92 -2.48
N CYS A 120 19.01 -9.62 -2.40
CA CYS A 120 18.07 -8.59 -2.84
C CYS A 120 17.73 -8.76 -4.32
N ARG A 121 18.73 -8.94 -5.19
CA ARG A 121 18.53 -9.21 -6.61
C ARG A 121 17.68 -10.47 -6.84
N TYR A 122 17.94 -11.55 -6.09
CA TYR A 122 17.17 -12.79 -6.17
C TYR A 122 15.70 -12.61 -5.81
N TYR A 123 15.38 -11.86 -4.75
CA TYR A 123 14.00 -11.59 -4.37
C TYR A 123 13.32 -10.57 -5.29
N MET A 124 14.01 -9.48 -5.64
CA MET A 124 13.45 -8.44 -6.51
C MET A 124 13.14 -8.95 -7.91
N TYR A 125 13.94 -9.87 -8.45
CA TYR A 125 13.63 -10.55 -9.71
C TYR A 125 12.28 -11.26 -9.63
N GLN A 126 12.05 -12.04 -8.57
CA GLN A 126 10.81 -12.79 -8.37
C GLN A 126 9.60 -11.89 -8.12
N ILE A 127 9.77 -10.83 -7.33
CA ILE A 127 8.72 -9.81 -7.12
C ILE A 127 8.36 -9.17 -8.47
N GLY A 128 9.37 -8.77 -9.25
CA GLY A 128 9.18 -8.20 -10.59
C GLY A 128 8.41 -9.13 -11.53
N GLN A 129 8.72 -10.43 -11.53
CA GLN A 129 7.99 -11.41 -12.33
C GLN A 129 6.51 -11.53 -11.90
N GLY A 130 6.24 -11.52 -10.59
CA GLY A 130 4.87 -11.54 -10.08
C GLY A 130 4.09 -10.27 -10.43
N VAL A 131 4.69 -9.09 -10.28
CA VAL A 131 4.08 -7.80 -10.62
C VAL A 131 3.83 -7.69 -12.13
N LYS A 132 4.79 -8.09 -12.96
CA LYS A 132 4.62 -8.14 -14.41
C LYS A 132 3.41 -9.00 -14.79
N TYR A 133 3.29 -10.19 -14.21
CA TYR A 133 2.14 -11.06 -14.44
C TYR A 133 0.80 -10.40 -14.04
N LEU A 134 0.75 -9.65 -12.93
CA LEU A 134 -0.45 -8.90 -12.55
C LEU A 134 -0.80 -7.81 -13.56
N HIS A 135 0.21 -7.05 -14.02
CA HIS A 135 0.03 -5.94 -14.95
C HIS A 135 -0.39 -6.40 -16.35
N GLU A 136 0.15 -7.54 -16.82
CA GLU A 136 -0.28 -8.21 -18.05
C GLU A 136 -1.74 -8.70 -17.97
N ASN A 137 -2.29 -8.87 -16.77
CA ASN A 137 -3.66 -9.28 -16.53
C ASN A 137 -4.45 -8.17 -15.80
N PRO A 138 -4.71 -7.03 -16.47
CA PRO A 138 -4.96 -5.67 -15.98
C PRO A 138 -5.35 -5.54 -14.50
N ILE A 139 -4.41 -5.86 -13.61
CA ILE A 139 -4.58 -5.80 -12.15
C ILE A 139 -3.44 -4.98 -11.57
N ILE A 140 -3.80 -4.09 -10.64
CA ILE A 140 -2.85 -3.36 -9.81
C ILE A 140 -2.99 -3.88 -8.37
N HIS A 141 -1.87 -4.18 -7.72
CA HIS A 141 -1.88 -4.68 -6.35
C HIS A 141 -2.10 -3.60 -5.31
N ARG A 142 -1.44 -2.45 -5.47
CA ARG A 142 -1.56 -1.23 -4.64
C ARG A 142 -1.14 -1.30 -3.16
N ASP A 143 -0.80 -2.47 -2.65
CA ASP A 143 -0.33 -2.66 -1.28
C ASP A 143 0.82 -3.67 -1.22
N LEU A 144 1.73 -3.56 -2.19
CA LEU A 144 2.98 -4.30 -2.16
C LEU A 144 3.85 -3.75 -1.02
N ASN A 145 4.09 -4.59 -0.03
CA ASN A 145 4.92 -4.31 1.12
C ASN A 145 5.55 -5.61 1.63
N LEU A 146 6.46 -5.51 2.61
CA LEU A 146 7.14 -6.69 3.14
C LEU A 146 6.23 -7.68 3.88
N ASP A 147 5.09 -7.24 4.43
CA ASP A 147 4.13 -8.09 5.13
C ASP A 147 3.30 -8.96 4.16
N ASN A 148 3.10 -8.48 2.92
CA ASN A 148 2.32 -9.15 1.87
C ASN A 148 3.17 -10.03 0.94
N LEU A 149 4.49 -10.05 1.13
CA LEU A 149 5.42 -10.91 0.40
C LEU A 149 5.83 -12.11 1.25
N PHE A 150 5.38 -13.30 0.88
CA PHE A 150 5.66 -14.53 1.63
C PHE A 150 6.77 -15.36 0.98
N LEU A 151 7.42 -16.20 1.79
CA LEU A 151 8.47 -17.11 1.36
C LEU A 151 8.04 -18.57 1.54
N ASN A 152 8.11 -19.35 0.46
CA ASN A 152 7.90 -20.79 0.53
C ASN A 152 9.12 -21.53 1.11
N ASP A 153 9.04 -22.87 1.20
CA ASP A 153 10.11 -23.70 1.75
C ASP A 153 11.43 -23.62 0.95
N MET A 154 11.38 -23.22 -0.32
CA MET A 154 12.52 -22.99 -1.22
C MET A 154 12.98 -21.52 -1.25
N LEU A 155 12.49 -20.67 -0.33
CA LEU A 155 12.76 -19.23 -0.29
C LEU A 155 12.32 -18.47 -1.54
N GLN A 156 11.35 -18.99 -2.28
CA GLN A 156 10.75 -18.28 -3.40
C GLN A 156 9.66 -17.32 -2.93
N VAL A 157 9.59 -16.14 -3.56
CA VAL A 157 8.64 -15.08 -3.20
C VAL A 157 7.25 -15.41 -3.72
N LYS A 158 6.24 -15.15 -2.87
CA LYS A 158 4.81 -15.35 -3.11
C LYS A 158 4.06 -14.08 -2.71
N ILE A 159 3.62 -13.32 -3.70
CA ILE A 159 2.79 -12.12 -3.51
C ILE A 159 1.39 -12.56 -3.06
N ASN A 160 0.92 -12.05 -1.92
CA ASN A 160 -0.39 -12.32 -1.33
C ASN A 160 -1.10 -11.02 -0.94
N ASP A 161 -2.32 -11.16 -0.41
CA ASP A 161 -3.20 -10.08 0.05
C ASP A 161 -3.73 -9.20 -1.08
N PHE A 162 -4.78 -9.71 -1.73
CA PHE A 162 -5.47 -9.03 -2.84
C PHE A 162 -6.57 -8.08 -2.31
N GLY A 163 -6.63 -7.80 -1.01
CA GLY A 163 -7.71 -7.01 -0.39
C GLY A 163 -7.81 -5.56 -0.85
N LEU A 164 -6.80 -5.04 -1.54
CA LEU A 164 -6.78 -3.70 -2.15
C LEU A 164 -6.59 -3.72 -3.68
N VAL A 165 -6.69 -4.91 -4.28
CA VAL A 165 -6.55 -5.08 -5.73
C VAL A 165 -7.75 -4.49 -6.46
N ILE A 166 -7.48 -3.80 -7.56
CA ILE A 166 -8.51 -3.24 -8.41
C ILE A 166 -8.22 -3.62 -9.87
N PRO A 167 -9.21 -4.15 -10.61
CA PRO A 167 -9.07 -4.35 -12.04
C PRO A 167 -9.12 -3.01 -12.78
N ILE A 168 -8.34 -2.89 -13.84
CA ILE A 168 -8.45 -1.80 -14.80
C ILE A 168 -9.48 -2.19 -15.85
N GLU A 169 -10.58 -1.43 -15.92
CA GLU A 169 -11.70 -1.70 -16.83
C GLU A 169 -11.43 -1.17 -18.25
N TYR A 170 -10.64 -0.11 -18.37
CA TYR A 170 -10.22 0.48 -19.65
C TYR A 170 -8.84 1.13 -19.55
N GLU A 171 -8.13 1.19 -20.68
CA GLU A 171 -6.81 1.78 -20.76
C GLU A 171 -6.82 3.27 -20.34
N GLY A 172 -5.94 3.64 -19.41
CA GLY A 172 -5.89 4.98 -18.84
C GLY A 172 -6.90 5.28 -17.73
N GLU A 173 -7.69 4.29 -17.28
CA GLU A 173 -8.59 4.43 -16.13
C GLU A 173 -7.81 4.83 -14.87
N ARG A 174 -8.33 5.81 -14.12
CA ARG A 174 -7.74 6.26 -12.85
C ARG A 174 -8.68 6.02 -11.68
N LYS A 175 -8.20 5.32 -10.66
CA LYS A 175 -8.96 5.05 -9.43
C LYS A 175 -8.61 6.11 -8.38
N LYS A 176 -9.63 6.80 -7.85
CA LYS A 176 -9.49 7.97 -6.94
C LYS A 176 -9.28 7.61 -5.46
N THR A 177 -9.33 6.33 -5.10
CA THR A 177 -9.44 5.94 -3.69
C THR A 177 -8.07 5.82 -3.04
N LEU A 178 -7.83 6.54 -1.94
CA LEU A 178 -6.59 6.51 -1.16
C LEU A 178 -6.52 5.24 -0.30
N TYR A 179 -5.74 4.24 -0.73
CA TYR A 179 -5.47 3.00 0.03
C TYR A 179 -4.01 2.59 -0.15
N GLY A 180 -3.43 1.97 0.88
CA GLY A 180 -2.07 1.43 0.92
C GLY A 180 -1.38 1.66 2.26
N THR A 181 -0.26 0.98 2.49
CA THR A 181 0.59 1.20 3.68
C THR A 181 1.42 2.49 3.51
N PRO A 182 1.35 3.50 4.42
CA PRO A 182 1.86 4.86 4.18
C PRO A 182 3.30 4.99 3.65
N ASN A 183 4.21 4.10 4.03
CA ASN A 183 5.61 4.13 3.60
C ASN A 183 5.82 3.62 2.16
N TYR A 184 4.83 2.96 1.56
CA TYR A 184 4.90 2.33 0.24
C TYR A 184 3.97 3.01 -0.78
N ILE A 185 3.21 4.03 -0.37
CA ILE A 185 2.29 4.74 -1.26
C ILE A 185 3.08 5.62 -2.23
N ALA A 186 2.83 5.44 -3.51
CA ALA A 186 3.43 6.24 -4.57
C ALA A 186 2.89 7.69 -4.56
N PRO A 187 3.72 8.69 -4.86
CA PRO A 187 3.32 10.10 -4.78
C PRO A 187 2.15 10.45 -5.73
N GLU A 188 2.03 9.76 -6.87
CA GLU A 188 0.95 9.89 -7.87
C GLU A 188 -0.45 9.58 -7.31
N ILE A 189 -0.56 8.63 -6.37
CA ILE A 189 -1.81 8.34 -5.66
C ILE A 189 -2.26 9.57 -4.86
N LEU A 190 -1.30 10.31 -4.31
CA LEU A 190 -1.56 11.47 -3.45
C LEU A 190 -1.86 12.74 -4.27
N ILE A 191 -1.43 12.81 -5.54
CA ILE A 191 -1.71 13.94 -6.46
C ILE A 191 -2.75 13.61 -7.54
N GLU A 192 -3.37 12.42 -7.48
CA GLU A 192 -4.33 11.90 -8.46
C GLU A 192 -3.85 12.00 -9.93
N LYS A 193 -2.53 11.87 -10.13
CA LYS A 193 -1.86 12.03 -11.43
C LYS A 193 -0.71 11.05 -11.57
N GLY A 194 -0.85 10.10 -12.49
CA GLY A 194 0.18 9.11 -12.84
C GLY A 194 -0.45 7.95 -13.58
N ASP A 195 0.38 7.06 -14.11
CA ASP A 195 -0.11 5.78 -14.61
C ASP A 195 -0.46 4.88 -13.40
N PRO A 196 -1.65 4.25 -13.37
CA PRO A 196 -2.04 3.38 -12.28
C PRO A 196 -1.05 2.25 -11.97
N TYR A 197 -0.32 1.75 -12.97
CA TYR A 197 0.64 0.67 -12.82
C TYR A 197 1.96 1.12 -12.16
N GLU A 198 2.32 2.40 -12.26
CA GLU A 198 3.55 2.96 -11.65
C GLU A 198 3.56 2.84 -10.12
N VAL A 199 2.38 2.74 -9.51
CA VAL A 199 2.20 2.54 -8.07
C VAL A 199 2.91 1.30 -7.55
N ASP A 200 2.77 0.18 -8.25
CA ASP A 200 3.40 -1.09 -7.84
C ASP A 200 4.91 -1.05 -8.07
N VAL A 201 5.36 -0.31 -9.10
CA VAL A 201 6.78 -0.08 -9.38
C VAL A 201 7.43 0.74 -8.27
N TRP A 202 6.75 1.78 -7.79
CA TRP A 202 7.19 2.56 -6.63
C TRP A 202 7.30 1.70 -5.38
N SER A 203 6.28 0.88 -5.12
CA SER A 203 6.24 -0.03 -3.98
C SER A 203 7.41 -1.02 -4.02
N ASN A 204 7.74 -1.56 -5.21
CA ASN A 204 8.91 -2.40 -5.42
C ASN A 204 10.23 -1.68 -5.08
N GLY A 205 10.38 -0.41 -5.48
CA GLY A 205 11.54 0.40 -5.10
C GLY A 205 11.66 0.59 -3.59
N SER A 206 10.54 0.80 -2.91
CA SER A 206 10.46 0.94 -1.46
C SER A 206 10.81 -0.36 -0.72
N ILE A 207 10.38 -1.51 -1.25
CA ILE A 207 10.76 -2.84 -0.76
C ILE A 207 12.27 -3.05 -0.93
N MET A 208 12.82 -2.79 -2.11
CA MET A 208 14.26 -2.92 -2.38
C MET A 208 15.09 -2.07 -1.42
N TYR A 209 14.71 -0.81 -1.23
CA TYR A 209 15.35 0.10 -0.27
C TYR A 209 15.33 -0.50 1.14
N SER A 210 14.16 -0.97 1.59
CA SER A 210 13.98 -1.52 2.93
C SER A 210 14.86 -2.76 3.17
N LEU A 211 15.00 -3.62 2.17
CA LEU A 211 15.81 -4.83 2.25
C LEU A 211 17.32 -4.54 2.30
N ILE A 212 17.79 -3.54 1.56
CA ILE A 212 19.23 -3.19 1.50
C ILE A 212 19.64 -2.31 2.68
N VAL A 213 18.85 -1.26 2.96
CA VAL A 213 19.21 -0.21 3.94
C VAL A 213 18.80 -0.61 5.36
N GLY A 214 17.84 -1.50 5.51
CA GLY A 214 17.40 -1.97 6.83
C GLY A 214 16.37 -1.07 7.49
N GLN A 215 15.86 -0.07 6.76
CA GLN A 215 14.86 0.89 7.22
C GLN A 215 13.85 1.13 6.11
N ALA A 216 12.59 1.34 6.49
CA ALA A 216 11.58 1.78 5.52
C ALA A 216 11.96 3.17 4.97
N PRO A 217 11.71 3.45 3.68
CA PRO A 217 11.89 4.78 3.13
C PRO A 217 11.11 5.80 3.98
N LEU A 218 11.78 6.84 4.46
CA LEU A 218 11.16 7.89 5.27
C LEU A 218 10.08 8.60 4.45
N TRP A 219 8.80 8.35 4.75
CA TRP A 219 7.66 9.07 4.16
C TRP A 219 7.88 10.60 4.15
N GLU A 220 8.52 11.14 5.19
CA GLU A 220 8.84 12.56 5.35
C GLU A 220 9.89 13.09 4.36
N ILE A 221 10.78 12.23 3.86
CA ILE A 221 11.73 12.61 2.80
C ILE A 221 10.98 12.76 1.48
N TYR A 222 9.99 11.90 1.21
CA TYR A 222 9.26 11.89 -0.07
C TYR A 222 8.08 12.87 -0.10
N SER A 223 7.42 13.13 1.03
CA SER A 223 6.39 14.16 1.15
C SER A 223 6.97 15.56 0.93
N LYS A 224 8.23 15.79 1.33
CA LYS A 224 9.00 17.00 0.99
C LYS A 224 9.18 17.21 -0.52
N PHE A 225 9.08 16.17 -1.35
CA PHE A 225 9.32 16.30 -2.78
C PHE A 225 8.09 16.64 -3.62
N LYS A 226 6.84 16.33 -3.24
CA LYS A 226 5.74 16.40 -4.24
C LYS A 226 4.30 16.72 -3.80
N LEU A 227 4.02 17.15 -2.57
CA LEU A 227 2.63 17.45 -2.17
C LEU A 227 2.43 18.92 -1.84
N CYS A 228 2.12 19.69 -2.88
CA CYS A 228 1.59 21.03 -2.74
C CYS A 228 0.31 21.19 -3.56
N ASP A 229 -0.80 21.49 -2.88
CA ASP A 229 -2.03 21.99 -3.51
C ASP A 229 -1.91 23.53 -3.63
N TYR A 230 -2.40 24.13 -4.72
CA TYR A 230 -2.41 25.60 -4.85
C TYR A 230 -3.79 26.10 -5.27
N ARG A 231 -4.20 27.23 -4.68
CA ARG A 231 -5.50 27.85 -4.93
C ARG A 231 -5.34 29.33 -5.19
N MET A 232 -6.10 29.83 -6.16
CA MET A 232 -6.24 31.25 -6.42
C MET A 232 -7.41 31.77 -5.57
N ILE A 233 -7.14 32.77 -4.72
CA ILE A 233 -8.17 33.40 -3.87
C ILE A 233 -7.92 34.91 -3.90
N ASN A 234 -8.91 35.69 -4.34
CA ASN A 234 -8.89 37.16 -4.30
C ASN A 234 -7.54 37.76 -4.76
N ASP A 235 -7.10 37.45 -5.98
CA ASP A 235 -5.82 37.87 -6.60
C ASP A 235 -4.54 37.40 -5.89
N THR A 236 -4.63 36.44 -4.97
CA THR A 236 -3.48 35.80 -4.32
C THR A 236 -3.38 34.33 -4.68
N ILE A 237 -2.16 33.79 -4.64
CA ILE A 237 -1.89 32.38 -4.87
C ILE A 237 -1.45 31.74 -3.56
N GLN A 238 -2.27 30.86 -3.01
CA GLN A 238 -1.95 30.11 -1.81
C GLN A 238 -1.44 28.72 -2.19
N PHE A 239 -0.23 28.39 -1.75
CA PHE A 239 0.37 27.05 -1.81
C PHE A 239 0.28 26.40 -0.42
N ASN A 240 -0.33 25.22 -0.37
CA ASN A 240 -0.48 24.40 0.83
C ASN A 240 0.44 23.19 0.75
N PHE A 241 1.43 23.11 1.64
CA PHE A 241 2.38 22.00 1.68
C PHE A 241 1.94 20.94 2.70
N CYS A 242 2.39 19.71 2.48
CA CYS A 242 2.07 18.55 3.33
C CYS A 242 2.59 18.64 4.78
N ASP A 243 3.62 19.45 5.03
CA ASP A 243 4.17 19.73 6.37
C ASP A 243 3.35 20.80 7.14
N HIS A 244 2.12 21.05 6.72
CA HIS A 244 1.20 22.08 7.24
C HIS A 244 1.70 23.53 7.07
N ILE A 245 2.83 23.74 6.40
CA ILE A 245 3.29 25.07 6.04
C ILE A 245 2.49 25.58 4.84
N LYS A 246 2.31 26.90 4.78
CA LYS A 246 1.69 27.56 3.63
C LYS A 246 2.52 28.75 3.18
N ILE A 247 2.55 28.98 1.87
CA ILE A 247 2.97 30.28 1.35
C ILE A 247 1.83 30.91 0.56
N ILE A 248 1.62 32.20 0.75
CA ILE A 248 0.62 32.99 0.04
C ILE A 248 1.37 34.08 -0.72
N LEU A 249 1.38 33.96 -2.03
CA LEU A 249 1.94 34.97 -2.94
C LEU A 249 0.87 36.03 -3.19
N CYS A 250 1.19 37.28 -2.88
CA CYS A 250 0.32 38.41 -3.15
C CYS A 250 1.02 39.35 -4.15
N PRO A 251 0.70 39.24 -5.46
CA PRO A 251 1.27 40.10 -6.49
C PRO A 251 1.02 41.59 -6.23
N ARG A 252 -0.18 41.96 -5.77
CA ARG A 252 -0.53 43.36 -5.46
C ARG A 252 0.37 43.99 -4.40
N MET A 253 0.82 43.19 -3.43
CA MET A 253 1.68 43.67 -2.35
C MET A 253 3.17 43.45 -2.63
N ASN A 254 3.52 42.81 -3.76
CA ASN A 254 4.87 42.32 -4.05
C ASN A 254 5.48 41.60 -2.83
N ALA A 255 4.70 40.69 -2.24
CA ALA A 255 5.04 40.04 -0.99
C ALA A 255 4.63 38.56 -0.97
N VAL A 256 5.31 37.82 -0.10
CA VAL A 256 4.98 36.44 0.26
C VAL A 256 4.68 36.35 1.75
N THR A 257 3.57 35.73 2.11
CA THR A 257 3.25 35.38 3.50
C THR A 257 3.54 33.92 3.73
N PHE A 258 4.38 33.61 4.70
CA PHE A 258 4.65 32.26 5.16
C PHE A 258 3.89 31.96 6.44
N MET A 259 3.27 30.79 6.50
CA MET A 259 2.62 30.24 7.69
C MET A 259 3.38 28.99 8.12
N ASP A 260 3.93 29.00 9.34
CA ASP A 260 4.61 27.83 9.91
C ASP A 260 3.62 26.77 10.45
N ASN A 261 4.15 25.63 10.87
CA ASN A 261 3.36 24.54 11.48
C ASN A 261 2.66 24.92 12.81
N LYS A 262 3.10 26.01 13.46
CA LYS A 262 2.47 26.59 14.65
C LYS A 262 1.43 27.66 14.30
N LYS A 263 1.06 27.79 13.02
CA LYS A 263 0.14 28.79 12.47
C LYS A 263 0.59 30.23 12.70
N LYS A 264 1.90 30.47 12.86
CA LYS A 264 2.45 31.84 12.91
C LYS A 264 2.64 32.34 11.49
N PHE A 265 2.17 33.56 11.24
CA PHE A 265 2.25 34.21 9.95
C PHE A 265 3.41 35.20 9.94
N ARG A 266 4.17 35.22 8.85
CA ARG A 266 5.20 36.23 8.58
C ARG A 266 5.13 36.65 7.13
N THR A 267 5.00 37.94 6.90
CA THR A 267 4.93 38.51 5.54
C THR A 267 6.25 39.17 5.20
N TYR A 268 6.77 38.85 4.03
CA TYR A 268 8.03 39.35 3.52
C TYR A 268 7.80 40.01 2.16
N ARG A 269 8.22 41.27 2.02
CA ARG A 269 8.27 41.91 0.70
C ARG A 269 9.40 41.31 -0.11
N PHE A 270 9.20 41.14 -1.42
CA PHE A 270 10.25 40.60 -2.29
C PHE A 270 11.50 41.49 -2.30
N SER A 271 11.34 42.81 -2.21
CA SER A 271 12.47 43.75 -2.08
C SER A 271 13.34 43.45 -0.86
N THR A 272 12.71 43.23 0.29
CA THR A 272 13.42 42.88 1.54
C THR A 272 14.12 41.53 1.44
N ILE A 273 13.49 40.53 0.80
CA ILE A 273 14.12 39.21 0.57
C ILE A 273 15.34 39.33 -0.35
N ILE A 274 15.26 40.16 -1.40
CA ILE A 274 16.38 40.37 -2.33
C ILE A 274 17.57 41.02 -1.61
N GLU A 275 17.30 42.01 -0.76
CA GLU A 275 18.35 42.78 -0.08
C GLU A 275 18.97 42.03 1.10
N HIS A 276 18.16 41.34 1.90
CA HIS A 276 18.60 40.74 3.17
C HIS A 276 18.57 39.21 3.18
N GLY A 277 18.11 38.58 2.10
CA GLY A 277 17.87 37.15 2.03
C GLY A 277 16.63 36.72 2.81
N CYS A 278 16.40 35.41 2.84
CA CYS A 278 15.39 34.78 3.68
C CYS A 278 15.89 33.43 4.21
N TYR A 279 15.17 32.86 5.17
CA TYR A 279 15.54 31.55 5.71
C TYR A 279 15.35 30.46 4.65
N LYS A 280 16.24 29.47 4.71
CA LYS A 280 16.40 28.39 3.71
C LYS A 280 15.08 27.72 3.31
N GLU A 281 14.20 27.47 4.27
CA GLU A 281 12.93 26.78 4.04
C GLU A 281 11.92 27.60 3.21
N LEU A 282 11.80 28.92 3.45
CA LEU A 282 10.98 29.80 2.62
C LEU A 282 11.53 29.91 1.21
N PHE A 283 12.86 30.05 1.09
CA PHE A 283 13.51 30.10 -0.21
C PHE A 283 13.20 28.86 -1.06
N GLN A 284 13.36 27.67 -0.48
CA GLN A 284 13.06 26.40 -1.16
C GLN A 284 11.60 26.31 -1.63
N LYS A 285 10.65 26.70 -0.76
CA LYS A 285 9.21 26.70 -1.10
C LYS A 285 8.86 27.74 -2.16
N MET A 286 9.51 28.90 -2.17
CA MET A 286 9.35 29.91 -3.23
C MET A 286 9.90 29.44 -4.58
N CYS A 287 11.08 28.80 -4.60
CA CYS A 287 11.64 28.21 -5.82
C CYS A 287 10.69 27.17 -6.43
N TYR A 288 10.11 26.31 -5.58
CA TYR A 288 9.12 25.32 -5.99
C TYR A 288 7.85 25.98 -6.57
N ALA A 289 7.31 26.98 -5.88
CA ALA A 289 6.12 27.70 -6.36
C ALA A 289 6.37 28.36 -7.72
N ARG A 290 7.55 28.97 -7.93
CA ARG A 290 7.96 29.53 -9.21
C ARG A 290 7.96 28.48 -10.33
N GLU A 291 8.63 27.34 -10.12
CA GLU A 291 8.69 26.26 -11.12
C GLU A 291 7.29 25.73 -11.50
N LYS A 292 6.39 25.62 -10.51
CA LYS A 292 5.00 25.21 -10.75
C LYS A 292 4.23 26.24 -11.56
N LEU A 293 4.34 27.53 -11.23
CA LEU A 293 3.67 28.60 -11.97
C LEU A 293 4.19 28.70 -13.40
N GLU A 294 5.50 28.57 -13.62
CA GLU A 294 6.10 28.55 -14.95
C GLU A 294 5.55 27.41 -15.82
N LYS A 295 5.37 26.21 -15.25
CA LYS A 295 4.77 25.07 -15.94
C LYS A 295 3.29 25.28 -16.28
N VAL A 296 2.54 26.00 -15.45
CA VAL A 296 1.14 26.36 -15.70
C VAL A 296 1.06 27.39 -16.82
N LEU A 297 1.88 28.44 -16.76
CA LEU A 297 1.94 29.50 -17.77
C LEU A 297 2.35 28.97 -19.15
N LYS A 298 3.24 27.97 -19.21
CA LYS A 298 3.62 27.31 -20.48
C LYS A 298 2.52 26.45 -21.12
N LYS A 299 1.45 26.15 -20.37
CA LYS A 299 0.31 25.33 -20.84
C LYS A 299 -0.92 26.17 -21.17
N MET A 300 -0.88 27.47 -20.91
CA MET A 300 -1.88 28.45 -21.32
C MET A 300 -1.47 29.07 -22.64
#